data_AF-A0A7X0CCU3-F1
#
_entry.id   AF-A0A7X0CCU3-F1
#
_cell.length_a   1.000
_cell.length_b   1.000
_cell.length_c   1.000
_cell.angle_alpha   90.00
_cell.angle_beta   90.00
_cell.angle_gamma   90.00
#
_symmetry.space_group_name_H-M   'P 1'
#
loop_
_entity.id
_entity.type
_entity.pdbx_description
1 polymer ?
#
loop_
_entity_poly.entity_id
_entity_poly.type
_entity_poly.pdbx_seq_one_letter_code
_entity_poly.pdbx_strand_id
1 'polypeptide(L)'
;MRVEIWADMVCAWAYIGKRRLERALAGWEGEPVEVVWRPFRIDPAAPVPGEPLAEVLTDPRVDEALQACNPDLTPSDNRTLVSRIAAAEGLGPPWGPAWRASSHDAHRLIALACERGGAALQDAVVEGVLRAHFVDALDLSRPEVLDRVAAGAGFVEGAALLAEGGGDERVRESLLVGKATGVRTSPTLVVSGRALTGAQPPEVIREFLEGAGGSTHRRLPAEVERLRHAESLLDQRDPLGALTLLRPLLDDHGDDRGVRMLAARAYYASAQLGRAEATLERLVAETPDDSYARHLLGRTLQRQGRPGEAEPHLAMASVMTPSYAS
;
A
#
# COMPACT_ATOMS: atom_id res chain seq x y z
N MET A 1 1.02 14.96 16.39
CA MET A 1 0.58 14.44 15.08
C MET A 1 1.24 13.13 14.71
N ARG A 2 0.59 12.36 13.82
CA ARG A 2 1.14 11.17 13.18
C ARG A 2 1.57 11.49 11.76
N VAL A 3 2.79 11.11 11.40
CA VAL A 3 3.35 11.22 10.04
C VAL A 3 3.51 9.82 9.49
N GLU A 4 2.77 9.49 8.44
CA GLU A 4 2.94 8.21 7.76
C GLU A 4 3.92 8.33 6.61
N ILE A 5 4.94 7.47 6.56
CA ILE A 5 5.89 7.42 5.44
C ILE A 5 5.59 6.15 4.64
N TRP A 6 4.98 6.33 3.48
CA TRP A 6 4.75 5.25 2.52
C TRP A 6 5.99 5.08 1.66
N ALA A 7 6.73 4.00 1.88
CA ALA A 7 8.02 3.82 1.26
C ALA A 7 8.35 2.36 1.01
N ASP A 8 9.18 2.11 0.00
CA ASP A 8 9.81 0.82 -0.23
C ASP A 8 11.23 0.82 0.31
N MET A 9 11.66 -0.31 0.86
CA MET A 9 12.97 -0.47 1.49
C MET A 9 14.12 -0.59 0.48
N VAL A 10 13.78 -0.82 -0.80
CA VAL A 10 14.71 -0.78 -1.92
C VAL A 10 14.74 0.58 -2.63
N CYS A 11 14.07 1.59 -2.08
CA CYS A 11 14.05 2.95 -2.62
C CYS A 11 15.13 3.83 -1.98
N ALA A 12 16.13 4.26 -2.76
CA ALA A 12 17.20 5.13 -2.23
C ALA A 12 16.65 6.47 -1.69
N TRP A 13 15.62 7.00 -2.35
CA TRP A 13 14.94 8.22 -1.92
C TRP A 13 14.19 8.05 -0.59
N ALA A 14 13.78 6.84 -0.21
CA ALA A 14 13.18 6.62 1.11
C ALA A 14 14.21 6.86 2.22
N TYR A 15 15.45 6.41 2.03
CA TYR A 15 16.51 6.59 3.03
C TYR A 15 17.02 8.03 3.08
N ILE A 16 17.17 8.68 1.93
CA ILE A 16 17.42 10.14 1.85
C ILE A 16 16.29 10.90 2.53
N GLY A 17 15.03 10.53 2.25
CA GLY A 17 13.84 11.13 2.85
C GLY A 17 13.80 10.98 4.36
N LYS A 18 14.23 9.83 4.90
CA LYS A 18 14.39 9.61 6.35
C LYS A 18 15.30 10.67 6.97
N ARG A 19 16.51 10.83 6.43
CA ARG A 19 17.48 11.84 6.91
C ARG A 19 16.94 13.25 6.81
N ARG A 20 16.24 13.58 5.71
CA ARG A 20 15.63 14.91 5.53
C ARG A 20 14.51 15.18 6.51
N LEU A 21 13.68 14.18 6.82
CA LEU A 21 12.65 14.29 7.85
C LEU A 21 13.27 14.45 9.25
N GLU A 22 14.28 13.65 9.60
CA GLU A 22 15.02 13.78 10.87
C GLU A 22 15.59 15.20 11.04
N ARG A 23 16.17 15.77 9.97
CA ARG A 23 16.64 17.15 9.94
C ARG A 23 15.49 18.16 10.06
N ALA A 24 14.37 17.92 9.38
CA ALA A 24 13.19 18.78 9.47
C ALA A 24 12.63 18.80 10.90
N LEU A 25 12.71 17.68 11.62
CA LEU A 25 12.26 17.53 13.01
C LEU A 25 13.31 17.97 14.06
N ALA A 26 14.56 18.21 13.66
CA ALA A 26 15.58 18.72 14.58
C ALA A 26 15.19 20.12 15.09
N GLY A 27 15.04 20.26 16.42
CA GLY A 27 14.54 21.51 17.02
C GLY A 27 13.07 21.80 16.66
N TRP A 28 12.26 20.77 16.43
CA TRP A 28 10.82 20.91 16.27
C TRP A 28 10.16 21.35 17.57
N GLU A 29 9.46 22.48 17.55
CA GLU A 29 8.73 23.06 18.70
C GLU A 29 7.20 22.87 18.61
N GLY A 30 6.71 22.25 17.53
CA GLY A 30 5.29 21.96 17.34
C GLY A 30 4.81 20.77 18.17
N GLU A 31 3.60 20.29 17.87
CA GLU A 31 3.04 19.13 18.57
C GLU A 31 3.92 17.86 18.39
N PRO A 32 3.94 16.93 19.36
CA PRO A 32 4.75 15.72 19.29
C PRO A 32 4.50 14.93 17.99
N VAL A 33 5.58 14.53 17.31
CA VAL A 33 5.51 13.82 16.04
C VAL A 33 5.77 12.33 16.26
N GLU A 34 4.80 11.50 15.89
CA GLU A 34 4.96 10.06 15.78
C GLU A 34 5.13 9.69 14.30
N VAL A 35 6.30 9.16 13.93
CA VAL A 35 6.59 8.71 12.57
C VAL A 35 6.25 7.23 12.46
N VAL A 36 5.40 6.86 11.49
CA VAL A 36 5.04 5.46 11.23
C VAL A 36 5.31 5.11 9.78
N TRP A 37 6.02 4.01 9.56
CA TRP A 37 6.34 3.51 8.24
C TRP A 37 5.22 2.63 7.70
N ARG A 38 4.88 2.83 6.42
CA ARG A 38 3.86 2.09 5.69
C ARG A 38 4.47 1.45 4.44
N PRO A 39 4.09 0.22 4.11
CA PRO A 39 4.70 -0.49 3.01
C PRO A 39 4.30 0.13 1.67
N PHE A 40 5.28 0.25 0.79
CA PHE A 40 5.11 0.44 -0.65
C PHE A 40 6.03 -0.56 -1.36
N ARG A 41 5.63 -1.09 -2.51
CA ARG A 41 6.47 -1.99 -3.33
C ARG A 41 6.62 -1.42 -4.72
N ILE A 42 7.82 -0.93 -5.04
CA ILE A 42 8.21 -0.45 -6.38
C ILE A 42 8.22 -1.62 -7.35
N ASP A 43 8.75 -2.76 -6.91
CA ASP A 43 8.81 -3.98 -7.72
C ASP A 43 8.17 -5.16 -6.97
N PRO A 44 6.85 -5.35 -7.12
CA PRO A 44 6.15 -6.50 -6.56
C PRO A 44 6.63 -7.85 -7.11
N ALA A 45 7.30 -7.86 -8.26
CA ALA A 45 7.78 -9.05 -8.96
C ALA A 45 9.27 -9.32 -8.77
N ALA A 46 9.95 -8.57 -7.88
CA ALA A 46 11.34 -8.82 -7.54
C ALA A 46 11.54 -10.24 -6.97
N PRO A 47 12.65 -10.91 -7.31
CA PRO A 47 12.83 -12.33 -7.04
C PRO A 47 13.19 -12.62 -5.57
N VAL A 48 12.99 -13.87 -5.19
CA VAL A 48 13.47 -14.50 -3.95
C VAL A 48 14.10 -15.84 -4.33
N PRO A 49 15.42 -16.05 -4.15
CA PRO A 49 16.40 -15.06 -3.67
C PRO A 49 16.61 -13.91 -4.67
N GLY A 50 17.23 -12.83 -4.19
CA GLY A 50 17.59 -11.68 -5.00
C GLY A 50 18.63 -12.03 -6.06
N GLU A 51 18.66 -11.23 -7.13
CA GLU A 51 19.64 -11.36 -8.21
C GLU A 51 20.61 -10.17 -8.21
N PRO A 52 21.87 -10.34 -8.67
CA PRO A 52 22.83 -9.25 -8.73
C PRO A 52 22.32 -8.09 -9.60
N LEU A 53 22.23 -6.89 -9.03
CA LEU A 53 21.67 -5.72 -9.71
C LEU A 53 22.51 -5.32 -10.93
N ALA A 54 23.82 -5.55 -10.89
CA ALA A 54 24.73 -5.26 -11.99
C ALA A 54 24.34 -6.02 -13.28
N GLU A 55 23.88 -7.27 -13.16
CA GLU A 55 23.43 -8.09 -14.30
C GLU A 55 22.08 -7.59 -14.83
N VAL A 56 21.15 -7.24 -13.94
CA VAL A 56 19.83 -6.70 -14.30
C VAL A 56 19.94 -5.38 -15.07
N LEU A 57 20.85 -4.50 -14.64
CA LEU A 57 21.06 -3.20 -15.28
C LEU A 57 21.76 -3.29 -16.64
N THR A 58 22.30 -4.47 -16.99
CA THR A 58 22.83 -4.72 -18.33
C THR A 58 21.79 -5.32 -19.27
N ASP A 59 20.58 -5.62 -18.80
CA ASP A 59 19.45 -6.01 -19.65
C ASP A 59 18.92 -4.75 -20.40
N PRO A 60 19.02 -4.69 -21.74
CA PRO A 60 18.56 -3.55 -22.52
C PRO A 60 17.09 -3.18 -22.29
N ARG A 61 16.23 -4.15 -21.94
CA ARG A 61 14.80 -3.89 -21.68
C ARG A 61 14.59 -3.17 -20.35
N VAL A 62 15.42 -3.46 -19.36
CA VAL A 62 15.36 -2.78 -18.05
C VAL A 62 15.96 -1.38 -18.16
N ASP A 63 17.04 -1.23 -18.94
CA ASP A 63 17.66 0.07 -19.21
C ASP A 63 16.68 1.01 -19.95
N GLU A 64 15.98 0.52 -20.98
CA GLU A 64 14.93 1.26 -21.69
C GLU A 64 13.76 1.66 -20.76
N ALA A 65 13.31 0.77 -19.87
CA ALA A 65 12.23 1.06 -18.93
C ALA A 65 12.63 2.12 -17.88
N LEU A 66 13.88 2.08 -17.41
CA LEU A 66 14.42 3.08 -16.49
C LEU A 66 14.66 4.43 -17.19
N GLN A 67 15.10 4.43 -18.44
CA GLN A 67 15.29 5.63 -19.25
C GLN A 67 13.94 6.28 -19.64
N ALA A 68 12.88 5.50 -19.85
CA ALA A 68 11.53 6.03 -20.05
C ALA A 68 11.00 6.81 -18.84
N CYS A 69 11.51 6.52 -17.64
CA CYS A 69 11.15 7.23 -16.41
C CYS A 69 11.91 8.56 -16.25
N ASN A 70 13.08 8.72 -16.88
CA ASN A 70 13.80 9.99 -16.97
C ASN A 70 14.67 10.03 -18.24
N PRO A 71 14.14 10.54 -19.38
CA PRO A 71 14.81 10.45 -20.67
C PRO A 71 16.12 11.25 -20.74
N ASP A 72 16.32 12.18 -19.81
CA ASP A 72 17.47 13.10 -19.78
C ASP A 72 18.69 12.55 -19.01
N LEU A 73 18.57 11.38 -18.35
CA LEU A 73 19.66 10.78 -17.58
C LEU A 73 19.79 9.28 -17.87
N THR A 74 21.02 8.81 -18.09
CA THR A 74 21.28 7.37 -18.10
C THR A 74 21.07 6.80 -16.69
N PRO A 75 20.70 5.51 -16.54
CA PRO A 75 20.60 4.90 -15.21
C PRO A 75 21.89 4.96 -14.39
N SER A 76 23.06 5.00 -15.04
CA SER A 76 24.36 5.19 -14.38
C SER A 76 24.55 6.60 -13.81
N ASP A 77 24.19 7.63 -14.59
CA ASP A 77 24.27 9.03 -14.14
C ASP A 77 23.30 9.30 -12.99
N ASN A 78 22.10 8.72 -13.06
CA ASN A 78 21.12 8.79 -11.98
C ASN A 78 21.65 8.16 -10.68
N ARG A 79 22.26 6.97 -10.75
CA ARG A 79 22.90 6.34 -9.56
C ARG A 79 24.00 7.21 -8.97
N THR A 80 24.84 7.80 -9.80
CA THR A 80 25.92 8.70 -9.37
C THR A 80 25.36 9.94 -8.67
N LEU A 81 24.33 10.56 -9.24
CA LEU A 81 23.65 11.71 -8.65
C LEU A 81 23.04 11.35 -7.28
N VAL A 82 22.30 10.24 -7.20
CA VAL A 82 21.68 9.77 -5.96
C VAL A 82 22.73 9.48 -4.88
N SER A 83 23.86 8.89 -5.25
CA SER A 83 24.97 8.64 -4.32
C SER A 83 25.57 9.93 -3.75
N ARG A 84 25.77 10.96 -4.59
CA ARG A 84 26.24 12.28 -4.11
C ARG A 84 25.23 12.93 -3.16
N ILE A 85 23.95 12.84 -3.48
CA ILE A 85 22.88 13.39 -2.62
C ILE A 85 22.87 12.66 -1.28
N ALA A 86 22.92 11.33 -1.28
CA ALA A 86 22.98 10.53 -0.07
C ALA A 86 24.19 10.90 0.82
N ALA A 87 25.37 11.06 0.22
CA ALA A 87 26.57 11.52 0.93
C ALA A 87 26.37 12.90 1.58
N ALA A 88 25.71 13.84 0.89
CA ALA A 88 25.38 15.15 1.43
C ALA A 88 24.38 15.10 2.60
N GLU A 89 23.60 14.01 2.71
CA GLU A 89 22.71 13.73 3.85
C GLU A 89 23.40 12.91 4.97
N GLY A 90 24.72 12.71 4.90
CA GLY A 90 25.49 11.96 5.89
C GLY A 90 25.44 10.43 5.70
N LEU A 91 24.91 9.96 4.58
CA LEU A 91 24.93 8.55 4.21
C LEU A 91 26.24 8.30 3.44
N GLY A 92 27.30 7.97 4.19
CA GLY A 92 28.67 7.87 3.66
C GLY A 92 28.88 6.72 2.67
N PRO A 93 29.97 6.75 1.88
CA PRO A 93 30.36 5.61 1.05
C PRO A 93 30.85 4.42 1.92
N PRO A 94 30.59 3.17 1.51
CA PRO A 94 29.90 2.76 0.27
C PRO A 94 28.39 3.04 0.31
N TRP A 95 27.84 3.51 -0.82
CA TRP A 95 26.41 3.78 -1.01
C TRP A 95 25.91 3.21 -2.33
N GLY A 96 24.93 2.32 -2.27
CA GLY A 96 24.22 1.77 -3.41
C GLY A 96 23.86 0.29 -3.21
N PRO A 97 22.75 -0.18 -3.81
CA PRO A 97 22.36 -1.58 -3.71
C PRO A 97 23.18 -2.46 -4.64
N ALA A 98 23.49 -3.68 -4.21
CA ALA A 98 24.09 -4.72 -5.06
C ALA A 98 23.06 -5.73 -5.60
N TRP A 99 21.81 -5.69 -5.12
CA TRP A 99 20.81 -6.72 -5.37
C TRP A 99 19.48 -6.13 -5.83
N ARG A 100 18.87 -6.74 -6.84
CA ARG A 100 17.43 -6.62 -7.08
C ARG A 100 16.75 -7.71 -6.26
N ALA A 101 16.13 -7.32 -5.15
CA ALA A 101 15.57 -8.25 -4.16
C ALA A 101 14.13 -7.87 -3.81
N SER A 102 13.31 -8.88 -3.52
CA SER A 102 11.99 -8.64 -2.92
C SER A 102 12.13 -7.96 -1.57
N SER A 103 11.38 -6.87 -1.37
CA SER A 103 11.25 -6.17 -0.08
C SER A 103 10.09 -6.67 0.78
N HIS A 104 9.35 -7.71 0.35
CA HIS A 104 8.13 -8.17 1.02
C HIS A 104 8.38 -8.59 2.48
N ASP A 105 9.40 -9.40 2.71
CA ASP A 105 9.73 -9.88 4.06
C ASP A 105 10.31 -8.79 4.96
N ALA A 106 11.01 -7.81 4.37
CA ALA A 106 11.41 -6.60 5.10
C ALA A 106 10.18 -5.81 5.57
N HIS A 107 9.17 -5.62 4.71
CA HIS A 107 7.91 -4.98 5.09
C HIS A 107 7.17 -5.74 6.18
N ARG A 108 7.18 -7.08 6.13
CA ARG A 108 6.57 -7.94 7.16
C ARG A 108 7.29 -7.76 8.51
N LEU A 109 8.61 -7.76 8.52
CA LEU A 109 9.41 -7.52 9.72
C LEU A 109 9.13 -6.13 10.32
N ILE A 110 9.06 -5.10 9.48
CA ILE A 110 8.75 -3.71 9.89
C ILE A 110 7.33 -3.61 10.47
N ALA A 111 6.34 -4.28 9.89
CA ALA A 111 4.98 -4.33 10.42
C ALA A 111 4.93 -5.01 11.79
N LEU A 112 5.62 -6.15 11.94
CA LEU A 112 5.75 -6.88 13.21
C LEU A 112 6.45 -6.05 14.29
N ALA A 113 7.51 -5.32 13.93
CA ALA A 113 8.23 -4.43 14.83
C ALA A 113 7.33 -3.31 15.37
N CYS A 114 6.50 -2.71 14.50
CA CYS A 114 5.51 -1.71 14.91
C CYS A 114 4.48 -2.28 15.89
N GLU A 115 4.03 -3.52 15.67
CA GLU A 115 3.05 -4.19 16.54
C GLU A 115 3.63 -4.51 17.93
N ARG A 116 4.90 -4.92 17.98
CA ARG A 116 5.55 -5.38 19.21
C ARG A 116 6.16 -4.25 20.04
N GLY A 117 6.75 -3.24 19.39
CA GLY A 117 7.52 -2.19 20.05
C GLY A 117 7.17 -0.76 19.61
N GLY A 118 6.06 -0.59 18.88
CA GLY A 118 5.60 0.73 18.44
C GLY A 118 6.50 1.40 17.40
N ALA A 119 6.30 2.71 17.22
CA ALA A 119 6.99 3.51 16.21
C ALA A 119 8.52 3.51 16.38
N ALA A 120 9.03 3.49 17.62
CA ALA A 120 10.46 3.52 17.88
C ALA A 120 11.17 2.23 17.43
N LEU A 121 10.61 1.05 17.75
CA LEU A 121 11.16 -0.22 17.28
C LEU A 121 11.01 -0.35 15.77
N GLN A 122 9.89 0.10 15.22
CA GLN A 122 9.67 0.13 13.78
C GLN A 122 10.76 0.95 13.06
N ASP A 123 11.05 2.16 13.54
CA ASP A 123 12.07 3.02 12.93
C ASP A 123 13.47 2.41 13.00
N ALA A 124 13.82 1.78 14.13
CA ALA A 124 15.10 1.08 14.30
C ALA A 124 15.25 -0.08 13.31
N VAL A 125 14.19 -0.85 13.07
CA VAL A 125 14.19 -1.91 12.06
C VAL A 125 14.29 -1.32 10.65
N VAL A 126 13.56 -0.25 10.33
CA VAL A 126 13.65 0.42 9.03
C VAL A 126 15.06 0.92 8.76
N GLU A 127 15.69 1.60 9.73
CA GLU A 127 17.08 2.04 9.66
C GLU A 127 18.02 0.87 9.37
N GLY A 128 17.84 -0.25 10.08
CA GLY A 128 18.61 -1.47 9.86
C GLY A 128 18.44 -2.08 8.47
N VAL A 129 17.20 -2.15 7.96
CA VAL A 129 16.90 -2.66 6.60
C VAL A 129 17.53 -1.75 5.53
N LEU A 130 17.32 -0.43 5.64
CA LEU A 130 17.86 0.54 4.68
C LEU A 130 19.39 0.51 4.66
N ARG A 131 20.03 0.42 5.85
CA ARG A 131 21.48 0.26 5.97
C ARG A 131 21.96 -1.05 5.36
N ALA A 132 21.29 -2.18 5.65
CA ALA A 132 21.65 -3.47 5.10
C ALA A 132 21.63 -3.46 3.56
N HIS A 133 20.64 -2.81 2.96
CA HIS A 133 20.51 -2.76 1.51
C HIS A 133 21.47 -1.77 0.83
N PHE A 134 21.55 -0.53 1.33
CA PHE A 134 22.27 0.56 0.65
C PHE A 134 23.71 0.76 1.09
N VAL A 135 24.06 0.35 2.30
CA VAL A 135 25.40 0.56 2.86
C VAL A 135 26.17 -0.76 2.91
N ASP A 136 25.55 -1.81 3.46
CA ASP A 136 26.18 -3.12 3.55
C ASP A 136 26.04 -3.96 2.26
N ALA A 137 25.27 -3.46 1.29
CA ALA A 137 25.03 -4.10 -0.01
C ALA A 137 24.52 -5.56 0.08
N LEU A 138 23.66 -5.84 1.06
CA LEU A 138 23.10 -7.17 1.34
C LEU A 138 21.78 -7.42 0.61
N ASP A 139 21.51 -8.69 0.33
CA ASP A 139 20.27 -9.19 -0.26
C ASP A 139 19.17 -9.26 0.81
N LEU A 140 18.19 -8.36 0.75
CA LEU A 140 17.08 -8.30 1.70
C LEU A 140 16.14 -9.52 1.64
N SER A 141 16.19 -10.31 0.57
CA SER A 141 15.39 -11.53 0.46
C SER A 141 15.96 -12.70 1.27
N ARG A 142 17.13 -12.53 1.89
CA ARG A 142 17.77 -13.56 2.71
C ARG A 142 17.28 -13.49 4.15
N PRO A 143 16.74 -14.60 4.70
CA PRO A 143 16.29 -14.64 6.09
C PRO A 143 17.38 -14.24 7.09
N GLU A 144 18.64 -14.62 6.83
CA GLU A 144 19.78 -14.33 7.70
C GLU A 144 20.12 -12.83 7.75
N VAL A 145 19.81 -12.08 6.69
CA VAL A 145 19.99 -10.62 6.65
C VAL A 145 18.92 -9.95 7.51
N LEU A 146 17.66 -10.37 7.38
CA LEU A 146 16.55 -9.83 8.17
C LEU A 146 16.66 -10.20 9.65
N ASP A 147 17.18 -11.38 9.98
CA ASP A 147 17.49 -11.79 11.35
C ASP A 147 18.53 -10.87 11.99
N ARG A 148 19.65 -10.61 11.28
CA ARG A 148 20.68 -9.67 11.75
C ARG A 148 20.12 -8.26 11.96
N VAL A 149 19.24 -7.81 11.08
CA VAL A 149 18.56 -6.50 11.22
C VAL A 149 17.66 -6.48 12.44
N ALA A 150 16.83 -7.51 12.64
CA ALA A 150 15.94 -7.61 13.78
C ALA A 150 16.73 -7.62 15.11
N ALA A 151 17.76 -8.46 15.22
CA ALA A 151 18.63 -8.53 16.38
C ALA A 151 19.35 -7.20 16.65
N GLY A 152 19.87 -6.54 15.61
CA GLY A 152 20.53 -5.24 15.73
C GLY A 152 19.61 -4.11 16.20
N ALA A 153 18.31 -4.19 15.89
CA ALA A 153 17.29 -3.27 16.38
C ALA A 153 16.75 -3.64 17.79
N GLY A 154 17.21 -4.74 18.38
CA GLY A 154 16.68 -5.26 19.65
C GLY A 154 15.37 -6.02 19.52
N PHE A 155 14.94 -6.37 18.31
CA PHE A 155 13.73 -7.17 18.04
C PHE A 155 14.05 -8.66 17.93
N VAL A 156 14.41 -9.27 19.06
CA VAL A 156 15.01 -10.62 19.12
C VAL A 156 14.09 -11.72 18.58
N GLU A 157 12.77 -11.56 18.77
CA GLU A 157 11.76 -12.49 18.28
C GLU A 157 11.34 -12.26 16.82
N GLY A 158 11.84 -11.20 16.17
CA GLY A 158 11.36 -10.77 14.86
C GLY A 158 11.56 -11.81 13.76
N ALA A 159 12.71 -12.48 13.73
CA ALA A 159 13.01 -13.52 12.75
C ALA A 159 12.09 -14.75 12.90
N ALA A 160 11.83 -15.16 14.14
CA ALA A 160 10.94 -16.29 14.43
C ALA A 160 9.49 -15.98 13.97
N LEU A 161 8.97 -14.80 14.32
CA LEU A 161 7.63 -14.37 13.90
C LEU A 161 7.50 -14.29 12.37
N LEU A 162 8.55 -13.84 11.69
CA LEU A 162 8.57 -13.79 10.23
C LEU A 162 8.54 -15.20 9.62
N ALA A 163 9.31 -16.15 10.16
CA ALA A 163 9.32 -17.54 9.72
C ALA A 163 7.97 -18.24 9.93
N GLU A 164 7.22 -17.86 10.97
CA GLU A 164 5.86 -18.36 11.25
C GLU A 164 4.76 -17.78 10.33
N GLY A 165 5.12 -16.93 9.36
CA GLY A 165 4.15 -16.30 8.46
C GLY A 165 3.62 -14.95 8.96
N GLY A 166 4.14 -14.43 10.07
CA GLY A 166 3.72 -13.16 10.66
C GLY A 166 3.82 -11.97 9.69
N GLY A 167 2.93 -11.00 9.87
CA GLY A 167 2.93 -9.73 9.15
C GLY A 167 2.37 -9.77 7.71
N ASP A 168 2.14 -10.94 7.11
CA ASP A 168 1.72 -11.04 5.69
C ASP A 168 0.37 -10.36 5.42
N GLU A 169 -0.65 -10.68 6.22
CA GLU A 169 -1.97 -10.05 6.11
C GLU A 169 -1.90 -8.55 6.31
N ARG A 170 -1.15 -8.09 7.33
CA ARG A 170 -1.01 -6.67 7.64
C ARG A 170 -0.34 -5.89 6.52
N VAL A 171 0.71 -6.45 5.91
CA VAL A 171 1.40 -5.83 4.77
C VAL A 171 0.47 -5.80 3.55
N ARG A 172 -0.25 -6.89 3.27
CA ARG A 172 -1.22 -6.96 2.18
C ARG A 172 -2.32 -5.90 2.33
N GLU A 173 -2.95 -5.82 3.50
CA GLU A 173 -3.97 -4.80 3.78
C GLU A 173 -3.39 -3.39 3.67
N SER A 174 -2.21 -3.15 4.23
CA SER A 174 -1.59 -1.82 4.19
C SER A 174 -1.27 -1.38 2.76
N LEU A 175 -0.75 -2.27 1.91
CA LEU A 175 -0.51 -1.98 0.49
C LEU A 175 -1.82 -1.61 -0.24
N LEU A 176 -2.92 -2.31 0.06
CA LEU A 176 -4.24 -2.01 -0.48
C LEU A 176 -4.76 -0.65 0.02
N VAL A 177 -4.55 -0.31 1.28
CA VAL A 177 -4.88 1.01 1.83
C VAL A 177 -4.07 2.11 1.15
N GLY A 178 -2.76 1.90 0.92
CA GLY A 178 -1.92 2.86 0.19
C GLY A 178 -2.45 3.12 -1.22
N LYS A 179 -2.81 2.05 -1.93
CA LYS A 179 -3.43 2.14 -3.26
C LYS A 179 -4.79 2.87 -3.19
N ALA A 180 -5.64 2.51 -2.24
CA ALA A 180 -6.97 3.11 -2.07
C ALA A 180 -6.93 4.61 -1.76
N THR A 181 -5.88 5.05 -1.04
CA THR A 181 -5.65 6.45 -0.67
C THR A 181 -4.89 7.24 -1.73
N GLY A 182 -4.50 6.60 -2.84
CA GLY A 182 -3.88 7.25 -3.98
C GLY A 182 -2.37 7.45 -3.85
N VAL A 183 -1.70 6.72 -2.95
CA VAL A 183 -0.23 6.66 -2.88
C VAL A 183 0.29 5.92 -4.11
N ARG A 184 1.15 6.58 -4.90
CA ARG A 184 1.67 6.04 -6.18
C ARG A 184 3.18 5.90 -6.24
N THR A 185 3.90 6.47 -5.27
CA THR A 185 5.35 6.65 -5.34
C THR A 185 6.00 6.53 -3.97
N SER A 186 7.22 6.02 -3.93
CA SER A 186 8.06 5.97 -2.73
C SER A 186 9.15 7.04 -2.78
N PRO A 187 9.42 7.78 -1.68
CA PRO A 187 8.57 7.90 -0.49
C PRO A 187 7.39 8.86 -0.73
N THR A 188 6.31 8.69 0.01
CA THR A 188 5.23 9.68 0.15
C THR A 188 4.94 9.90 1.64
N LEU A 189 5.03 11.14 2.11
CA LEU A 189 4.67 11.50 3.49
C LEU A 189 3.19 11.87 3.53
N VAL A 190 2.43 11.30 4.46
CA VAL A 190 1.00 11.57 4.65
C VAL A 190 0.74 12.07 6.07
N VAL A 191 0.09 13.22 6.18
CA VAL A 191 -0.28 13.86 7.46
C VAL A 191 -1.68 14.45 7.32
N SER A 192 -2.60 14.07 8.19
CA SER A 192 -3.97 14.61 8.23
C SER A 192 -4.69 14.59 6.86
N GLY A 193 -4.48 13.51 6.09
CA GLY A 193 -5.06 13.33 4.75
C GLY A 193 -4.38 14.11 3.61
N ARG A 194 -3.33 14.89 3.91
CA ARG A 194 -2.49 15.57 2.91
C ARG A 194 -1.26 14.72 2.60
N ALA A 195 -0.84 14.72 1.35
CA ALA A 195 0.34 13.97 0.89
C ALA A 195 1.44 14.92 0.39
N LEU A 196 2.69 14.60 0.71
CA LEU A 196 3.89 15.21 0.17
C LEU A 196 4.73 14.11 -0.51
N THR A 197 4.81 14.17 -1.83
CA THR A 197 5.48 13.15 -2.64
C THR A 197 6.99 13.41 -2.76
N GLY A 198 7.78 12.35 -2.64
CA GLY A 198 9.21 12.35 -2.85
C GLY A 198 10.02 12.77 -1.61
N ALA A 199 11.33 12.62 -1.70
CA ALA A 199 12.26 13.05 -0.66
C ALA A 199 12.49 14.55 -0.73
N GLN A 200 11.50 15.36 -0.35
CA GLN A 200 11.57 16.82 -0.41
C GLN A 200 12.66 17.40 0.51
N PRO A 201 13.19 18.60 0.24
CA PRO A 201 14.14 19.28 1.14
C PRO A 201 13.60 19.41 2.58
N PRO A 202 14.47 19.40 3.61
CA PRO A 202 14.04 19.50 5.01
C PRO A 202 13.13 20.69 5.31
N GLU A 203 13.36 21.84 4.65
CA GLU A 203 12.59 23.06 4.82
C GLU A 203 11.16 22.90 4.29
N VAL A 204 11.00 22.24 3.13
CA VAL A 204 9.70 21.93 2.54
C VAL A 204 8.95 20.90 3.38
N ILE A 205 9.65 19.90 3.92
CA ILE A 205 9.05 18.95 4.86
C ILE A 205 8.56 19.68 6.10
N ARG A 206 9.37 20.58 6.69
CA ARG A 206 8.98 21.36 7.87
C ARG A 206 7.73 22.21 7.60
N GLU A 207 7.71 22.97 6.51
CA GLU A 207 6.55 23.78 6.11
C GLU A 207 5.29 22.92 5.94
N PHE A 208 5.43 21.74 5.31
CA PHE A 208 4.34 20.80 5.16
C PHE A 208 3.79 20.31 6.52
N LEU A 209 4.68 19.98 7.45
CA LEU A 209 4.30 19.55 8.81
C LEU A 209 3.61 20.66 9.60
N GLU A 210 4.13 21.90 9.55
CA GLU A 210 3.53 23.08 10.19
C GLU A 210 2.12 23.35 9.65
N GLY A 211 1.96 23.30 8.32
CA GLY A 211 0.67 23.46 7.68
C GLY A 211 -0.33 22.33 7.97
N ALA A 212 0.14 21.14 8.33
CA ALA A 212 -0.70 19.99 8.67
C ALA A 212 -1.08 19.96 10.16
N GLY A 213 -0.23 20.47 11.06
CA GLY A 213 -0.38 20.47 12.52
C GLY A 213 -1.51 21.34 13.10
N GLY A 214 -2.28 22.04 12.25
CA GLY A 214 -3.48 22.79 12.66
C GLY A 214 -4.79 22.18 12.15
N SER A 215 -4.73 21.14 11.31
CA SER A 215 -5.92 20.53 10.70
C SER A 215 -6.45 19.41 11.59
N THR A 216 -7.55 19.66 12.30
CA THR A 216 -8.33 18.59 12.94
C THR A 216 -9.06 17.80 11.85
N HIS A 217 -8.39 16.84 11.22
CA HIS A 217 -9.07 15.89 10.36
C HIS A 217 -10.02 15.07 11.25
N ARG A 218 -11.33 15.14 10.98
CA ARG A 218 -12.31 14.29 11.65
C ARG A 218 -11.97 12.84 11.34
N ARG A 219 -11.40 12.11 12.30
CA ARG A 219 -11.17 10.68 12.15
C ARG A 219 -12.53 10.01 12.01
N LEU A 220 -12.69 9.28 10.93
CA LEU A 220 -13.87 8.47 10.75
C LEU A 220 -13.70 7.19 11.59
N PRO A 221 -14.80 6.51 11.94
CA PRO A 221 -14.69 5.15 12.47
C PRO A 221 -13.88 4.27 11.51
N ALA A 222 -13.07 3.36 12.05
CA ALA A 222 -12.16 2.52 11.27
C ALA A 222 -12.91 1.69 10.21
N GLU A 223 -14.14 1.29 10.53
CA GLU A 223 -15.03 0.54 9.66
C GLU A 223 -15.46 1.38 8.44
N VAL A 224 -15.72 2.67 8.66
CA VAL A 224 -16.09 3.62 7.59
C VAL A 224 -14.88 3.92 6.70
N GLU A 225 -13.70 4.08 7.28
CA GLU A 225 -12.45 4.26 6.50
C GLU A 225 -12.19 3.02 5.63
N ARG A 226 -12.30 1.82 6.21
CA ARG A 226 -12.13 0.55 5.50
C ARG A 226 -13.15 0.38 4.38
N LEU A 227 -14.42 0.73 4.60
CA LEU A 227 -15.46 0.70 3.57
C LEU A 227 -15.14 1.64 2.40
N ARG A 228 -14.72 2.89 2.71
CA ARG A 228 -14.31 3.87 1.69
C ARG A 228 -13.07 3.42 0.91
N HIS A 229 -12.10 2.80 1.58
CA HIS A 229 -10.94 2.25 0.90
C HIS A 229 -11.31 1.10 -0.04
N ALA A 230 -12.19 0.20 0.39
CA ALA A 230 -12.69 -0.87 -0.47
C ALA A 230 -13.46 -0.34 -1.69
N GLU A 231 -14.27 0.71 -1.50
CA GLU A 231 -14.97 1.36 -2.62
C GLU A 231 -13.99 2.01 -3.60
N SER A 232 -12.99 2.75 -3.10
CA SER A 232 -11.92 3.31 -3.94
C SER A 232 -11.18 2.23 -4.74
N LEU A 233 -10.87 1.08 -4.13
CA LEU A 233 -10.23 -0.03 -4.85
C LEU A 233 -11.11 -0.58 -5.97
N LEU A 234 -12.41 -0.72 -5.73
CA LEU A 234 -13.34 -1.18 -6.75
C LEU A 234 -13.42 -0.20 -7.93
N ASP A 235 -13.47 1.11 -7.65
CA ASP A 235 -13.46 2.16 -8.67
C ASP A 235 -12.15 2.18 -9.47
N GLN A 236 -11.03 1.83 -8.83
CA GLN A 236 -9.72 1.59 -9.46
C GLN A 236 -9.63 0.22 -10.19
N ARG A 237 -10.75 -0.48 -10.38
CA ARG A 237 -10.84 -1.81 -11.03
C ARG A 237 -10.03 -2.90 -10.31
N ASP A 238 -9.94 -2.82 -8.98
CA ASP A 238 -9.35 -3.84 -8.12
C ASP A 238 -10.40 -4.50 -7.21
N PRO A 239 -11.29 -5.33 -7.78
CA PRO A 239 -12.34 -5.98 -7.00
C PRO A 239 -11.81 -6.99 -5.99
N LEU A 240 -10.65 -7.60 -6.21
CA LEU A 240 -10.06 -8.56 -5.28
C LEU A 240 -9.43 -7.85 -4.08
N GLY A 241 -8.76 -6.73 -4.31
CA GLY A 241 -8.29 -5.83 -3.25
C GLY A 241 -9.46 -5.30 -2.41
N ALA A 242 -10.53 -4.86 -3.06
CA ALA A 242 -11.75 -4.43 -2.37
C ALA A 242 -12.33 -5.53 -1.48
N LEU A 243 -12.44 -6.77 -1.97
CA LEU A 243 -12.92 -7.91 -1.19
C LEU A 243 -11.99 -8.29 -0.03
N THR A 244 -10.68 -8.06 -0.18
CA THR A 244 -9.71 -8.27 0.90
C THR A 244 -9.98 -7.27 2.02
N LEU A 245 -10.11 -5.97 1.71
CA LEU A 245 -10.43 -4.96 2.72
C LEU A 245 -11.84 -5.09 3.29
N LEU A 246 -12.80 -5.65 2.54
CA LEU A 246 -14.16 -5.89 3.02
C LEU A 246 -14.28 -7.08 3.95
N ARG A 247 -13.31 -8.02 3.99
CA ARG A 247 -13.44 -9.26 4.75
C ARG A 247 -13.85 -9.02 6.21
N PRO A 248 -13.16 -8.17 6.98
CA PRO A 248 -13.55 -7.95 8.39
C PRO A 248 -14.93 -7.29 8.51
N LEU A 249 -15.30 -6.40 7.58
CA LEU A 249 -16.62 -5.77 7.58
C LEU A 249 -17.74 -6.77 7.26
N LEU A 250 -17.47 -7.76 6.40
CA LEU A 250 -18.43 -8.82 6.12
C LEU A 250 -18.61 -9.77 7.31
N ASP A 251 -17.56 -9.97 8.09
CA ASP A 251 -17.59 -10.84 9.27
C ASP A 251 -18.33 -10.14 10.44
N ASP A 252 -18.07 -8.85 10.67
CA ASP A 252 -18.63 -8.09 11.80
C ASP A 252 -19.96 -7.37 11.47
N HIS A 253 -20.15 -6.98 10.21
CA HIS A 253 -21.27 -6.17 9.72
C HIS A 253 -21.91 -6.75 8.45
N GLY A 254 -21.93 -8.08 8.32
CA GLY A 254 -22.46 -8.79 7.15
C GLY A 254 -23.93 -8.52 6.83
N ASP A 255 -24.70 -8.00 7.79
CA ASP A 255 -26.10 -7.59 7.59
C ASP A 255 -26.24 -6.13 7.16
N ASP A 256 -25.18 -5.32 7.19
CA ASP A 256 -25.24 -3.95 6.68
C ASP A 256 -25.47 -3.94 5.16
N ARG A 257 -26.43 -3.13 4.71
CA ARG A 257 -26.80 -3.04 3.30
C ARG A 257 -25.64 -2.51 2.45
N GLY A 258 -24.91 -1.50 2.94
CA GLY A 258 -23.79 -0.88 2.22
C GLY A 258 -22.63 -1.85 2.03
N VAL A 259 -22.26 -2.57 3.10
CA VAL A 259 -21.22 -3.61 3.06
C VAL A 259 -21.60 -4.71 2.06
N ARG A 260 -22.83 -5.24 2.13
CA ARG A 260 -23.31 -6.28 1.20
C ARG A 260 -23.36 -5.80 -0.24
N MET A 261 -23.85 -4.59 -0.46
CA MET A 261 -23.91 -4.00 -1.80
C MET A 261 -22.51 -3.87 -2.41
N LEU A 262 -21.54 -3.35 -1.65
CA LEU A 262 -20.17 -3.22 -2.15
C LEU A 262 -19.53 -4.58 -2.42
N ALA A 263 -19.75 -5.56 -1.54
CA ALA A 263 -19.29 -6.94 -1.75
C ALA A 263 -19.92 -7.58 -3.00
N ALA A 264 -21.23 -7.39 -3.23
CA ALA A 264 -21.91 -7.88 -4.42
C ALA A 264 -21.33 -7.28 -5.71
N ARG A 265 -21.08 -5.97 -5.74
CA ARG A 265 -20.40 -5.28 -6.85
C ARG A 265 -19.01 -5.88 -7.09
N ALA A 266 -18.24 -6.11 -6.03
CA ALA A 266 -16.89 -6.66 -6.13
C ALA A 266 -16.88 -8.14 -6.56
N TYR A 267 -17.83 -8.97 -6.09
CA TYR A 267 -18.01 -10.35 -6.57
C TYR A 267 -18.37 -10.39 -8.04
N TYR A 268 -19.29 -9.54 -8.50
CA TYR A 268 -19.63 -9.43 -9.91
C TYR A 268 -18.43 -9.03 -10.76
N ALA A 269 -17.70 -7.98 -10.35
CA ALA A 269 -16.53 -7.48 -11.07
C ALA A 269 -15.37 -8.49 -11.12
N SER A 270 -15.22 -9.35 -10.10
CA SER A 270 -14.23 -10.44 -10.06
C SER A 270 -14.76 -11.79 -10.59
N ALA A 271 -15.91 -11.81 -11.27
CA ALA A 271 -16.53 -13.01 -11.84
C ALA A 271 -16.88 -14.13 -10.83
N GLN A 272 -16.98 -13.81 -9.53
CA GLN A 272 -17.50 -14.71 -8.49
C GLN A 272 -19.04 -14.72 -8.51
N LEU A 273 -19.64 -15.09 -9.65
CA LEU A 273 -21.06 -14.86 -9.95
C LEU A 273 -22.02 -15.54 -8.96
N GLY A 274 -21.71 -16.74 -8.46
CA GLY A 274 -22.55 -17.40 -7.46
C GLY A 274 -22.60 -16.65 -6.11
N ARG A 275 -21.49 -16.03 -5.69
CA ARG A 275 -21.47 -15.18 -4.48
C ARG A 275 -22.20 -13.86 -4.71
N ALA A 276 -22.06 -13.30 -5.91
CA ALA A 276 -22.80 -12.10 -6.30
C ALA A 276 -24.31 -12.36 -6.24
N GLU A 277 -24.79 -13.42 -6.89
CA GLU A 277 -26.20 -13.84 -6.90
C GLU A 277 -26.74 -14.01 -5.48
N ALA A 278 -26.13 -14.88 -4.66
CA ALA A 278 -26.59 -15.14 -3.29
C ALA A 278 -26.61 -13.89 -2.39
N THR A 279 -25.75 -12.91 -2.67
CA THR A 279 -25.75 -11.63 -1.94
C THR A 279 -26.87 -10.70 -2.44
N LEU A 280 -27.06 -10.65 -3.76
CA LEU A 280 -28.05 -9.79 -4.41
C LEU A 280 -29.49 -10.27 -4.21
N GLU A 281 -29.73 -11.59 -4.18
CA GLU A 281 -31.04 -12.15 -3.86
C GLU A 281 -31.52 -11.70 -2.47
N ARG A 282 -30.62 -11.73 -1.47
CA ARG A 282 -30.92 -11.23 -0.12
C ARG A 282 -31.21 -9.73 -0.11
N LEU A 283 -30.38 -8.94 -0.80
CA LEU A 283 -30.59 -7.48 -0.91
C LEU A 283 -31.93 -7.14 -1.57
N VAL A 284 -32.31 -7.84 -2.64
CA VAL A 284 -33.59 -7.62 -3.35
C VAL A 284 -34.78 -8.12 -2.53
N ALA A 285 -34.63 -9.20 -1.76
CA ALA A 285 -35.68 -9.70 -0.88
C ALA A 285 -35.98 -8.71 0.27
N GLU A 286 -34.95 -8.08 0.83
CA GLU A 286 -35.08 -7.10 1.91
C GLU A 286 -35.52 -5.72 1.43
N THR A 287 -35.05 -5.29 0.26
CA THR A 287 -35.37 -3.97 -0.33
C THR A 287 -35.78 -4.15 -1.79
N PRO A 288 -37.04 -4.56 -2.06
CA PRO A 288 -37.50 -4.87 -3.41
C PRO A 288 -37.53 -3.66 -4.36
N ASP A 289 -37.44 -2.44 -3.87
CA ASP A 289 -37.41 -1.18 -4.63
C ASP A 289 -35.99 -0.68 -4.93
N ASP A 290 -34.95 -1.41 -4.53
CA ASP A 290 -33.57 -1.12 -4.90
C ASP A 290 -33.31 -1.47 -6.38
N SER A 291 -33.44 -0.46 -7.24
CA SER A 291 -33.25 -0.62 -8.68
C SER A 291 -31.85 -1.06 -9.08
N TYR A 292 -30.83 -0.66 -8.33
CA TYR A 292 -29.45 -1.04 -8.60
C TYR A 292 -29.20 -2.51 -8.24
N ALA A 293 -29.66 -2.96 -7.06
CA ALA A 293 -29.58 -4.37 -6.66
C ALA A 293 -30.26 -5.28 -7.69
N ARG A 294 -31.47 -4.91 -8.14
CA ARG A 294 -32.20 -5.67 -9.17
C ARG A 294 -31.47 -5.69 -10.50
N HIS A 295 -30.99 -4.53 -10.95
CA HIS A 295 -30.23 -4.46 -12.19
C HIS A 295 -29.00 -5.37 -12.12
N LEU A 296 -28.22 -5.27 -11.06
CA LEU A 296 -27.00 -6.07 -10.88
C LEU A 296 -27.30 -7.57 -10.75
N LEU A 297 -28.40 -7.97 -10.11
CA LEU A 297 -28.85 -9.37 -10.06
C LEU A 297 -29.18 -9.89 -11.45
N GLY A 298 -29.97 -9.13 -12.23
CA GLY A 298 -30.29 -9.48 -13.61
C GLY A 298 -29.03 -9.61 -14.48
N ARG A 299 -28.07 -8.68 -14.37
CA ARG A 299 -26.79 -8.76 -15.08
C ARG A 299 -25.93 -9.96 -14.64
N THR A 300 -25.99 -10.32 -13.36
CA THR A 300 -25.32 -11.50 -12.81
C THR A 300 -25.88 -12.79 -13.43
N LEU A 301 -27.22 -12.94 -13.42
CA LEU A 301 -27.92 -14.08 -14.01
C LEU A 301 -27.67 -14.18 -15.53
N GLN A 302 -27.64 -13.05 -16.25
CA GLN A 302 -27.25 -13.04 -17.67
C GLN A 302 -25.83 -13.57 -17.88
N ARG A 303 -24.85 -13.13 -17.08
CA ARG A 303 -23.46 -13.61 -17.18
C ARG A 303 -23.29 -15.08 -16.79
N GLN A 304 -24.20 -15.64 -16.02
CA GLN A 304 -24.26 -17.08 -15.74
C GLN A 304 -24.96 -17.89 -16.85
N GLY A 305 -25.51 -17.24 -17.88
CA GLY A 305 -26.24 -17.94 -18.95
C GLY A 305 -27.71 -18.24 -18.61
N ARG A 306 -28.33 -17.51 -17.68
CA ARG A 306 -29.73 -17.67 -17.24
C ARG A 306 -30.60 -16.46 -17.62
N PRO A 307 -30.78 -16.15 -18.92
CA PRO A 307 -31.48 -14.94 -19.35
C PRO A 307 -32.97 -14.91 -18.97
N GLY A 308 -33.65 -16.06 -18.94
CA GLY A 308 -35.06 -16.13 -18.55
C GLY A 308 -35.31 -15.75 -17.09
N GLU A 309 -34.36 -16.06 -16.20
CA GLU A 309 -34.42 -15.65 -14.80
C GLU A 309 -34.00 -14.19 -14.63
N ALA A 310 -33.11 -13.69 -15.49
CA ALA A 310 -32.67 -12.30 -15.46
C ALA A 310 -33.74 -11.28 -15.90
N GLU A 311 -34.55 -11.64 -16.90
CA GLU A 311 -35.55 -10.78 -17.52
C GLU A 311 -36.46 -10.04 -16.52
N PRO A 312 -37.13 -10.70 -15.55
CA PRO A 312 -38.00 -10.01 -14.60
C PRO A 312 -37.24 -8.99 -13.73
N HIS A 313 -35.98 -9.28 -13.36
CA HIS A 313 -35.16 -8.36 -12.58
C HIS A 313 -34.76 -7.13 -13.38
N LEU A 314 -34.32 -7.31 -14.63
CA LEU A 314 -33.91 -6.23 -15.52
C LEU A 314 -35.10 -5.35 -15.92
N ALA A 315 -36.25 -5.95 -16.26
CA ALA A 315 -37.46 -5.22 -16.60
C ALA A 315 -37.91 -4.32 -15.44
N MET A 316 -37.96 -4.88 -14.22
CA MET A 316 -38.32 -4.12 -13.02
C MET A 316 -37.33 -2.99 -12.73
N ALA A 317 -36.02 -3.27 -12.85
CA ALA A 317 -35.00 -2.24 -12.66
C ALA A 317 -35.14 -1.07 -13.66
N SER A 318 -35.41 -1.36 -14.93
CA SER A 318 -35.61 -0.36 -15.98
C SER A 318 -36.89 0.47 -15.79
N VAL A 319 -37.94 -0.12 -15.21
CA VAL A 319 -39.16 0.63 -14.84
C VAL A 319 -38.85 1.65 -13.73
N MET A 320 -38.07 1.26 -12.71
CA MET A 320 -37.71 2.14 -11.60
C MET A 320 -36.63 3.16 -11.98
N THR A 321 -35.74 2.81 -12.91
CA THR A 321 -34.63 3.66 -13.34
C THR A 321 -34.42 3.50 -14.85
N PRO A 322 -35.04 4.37 -15.67
CA PRO A 322 -35.06 4.23 -17.13
C PRO A 322 -33.69 4.17 -17.83
N SER A 323 -32.63 4.69 -17.20
CA SER A 323 -31.26 4.61 -17.73
C SER A 323 -30.71 3.19 -17.81
N TYR A 324 -31.39 2.19 -17.23
CA TYR A 324 -31.01 0.78 -17.35
C TYR A 324 -31.61 0.05 -18.56
N ALA A 325 -32.51 0.70 -19.30
CA ALA A 325 -33.16 0.11 -20.47
C ALA A 325 -32.30 0.10 -21.75
N SER A 326 -31.14 0.77 -21.71
CA SER A 326 -30.20 0.95 -22.84
C SER A 326 -29.16 -0.15 -22.94
#